data_AF-A0A9D2GIC9-F1
#
_entry.id   AF-A0A9D2GIC9-F1
#
_cell.length_a   1.000
_cell.length_b   1.000
_cell.length_c   1.000
_cell.angle_alpha   90.00
_cell.angle_beta   90.00
_cell.angle_gamma   90.00
#
_symmetry.space_group_name_H-M   'P 1'
#
loop_
_entity.id
_entity.type
_entity.pdbx_description
1 polymer ?
#
loop_
_entity_poly.entity_id
_entity_poly.type
_entity_poly.pdbx_seq_one_letter_code
_entity_poly.pdbx_strand_id
1 'polypeptide(L)'
;MKQSEFKAIETGVVGGYKKIEDGVVSGYKKMEESVVDGFGKISDRFVDRFLTKDGETVEEAKARLAEEQAAREEKQAAASGHGTKAERKQSR
;
A
#
# COMPACT_ATOMS: atom_id res chain seq x y z
N MET A 1 -44.73 23.06 21.31
CA MET A 1 -44.38 23.42 19.93
C MET A 1 -42.88 23.69 19.74
N LYS A 2 -42.23 24.58 20.49
CA LYS A 2 -40.81 24.91 20.26
C LYS A 2 -39.81 23.72 20.38
N GLN A 3 -39.98 22.83 21.36
CA GLN A 3 -39.09 21.67 21.57
C GLN A 3 -39.06 20.67 20.39
N SER A 4 -40.21 20.43 19.74
CA SER A 4 -40.29 19.49 18.61
C SER A 4 -39.61 20.02 17.35
N GLU A 5 -39.62 21.34 17.16
CA GLU A 5 -38.96 22.01 16.03
C GLU A 5 -37.43 21.96 16.19
N PHE A 6 -36.92 22.23 17.40
CA PHE A 6 -35.49 22.08 17.70
C PHE A 6 -34.99 20.65 17.46
N LYS A 7 -35.74 19.64 17.92
CA LYS A 7 -35.39 18.23 17.70
C LYS A 7 -35.33 17.85 16.22
N ALA A 8 -36.22 18.43 15.39
CA ALA A 8 -36.21 18.20 13.96
C ALA A 8 -34.95 18.80 13.30
N ILE A 9 -34.55 20.01 13.71
CA ILE A 9 -33.31 20.67 13.25
C ILE A 9 -32.09 19.84 13.66
N GLU A 10 -32.00 19.44 14.92
CA GLU A 10 -30.89 18.60 15.42
C GLU A 10 -30.75 17.31 14.62
N THR A 11 -31.87 16.61 14.41
CA THR A 11 -31.89 15.36 13.63
C THR A 11 -31.44 15.59 12.19
N GLY A 12 -31.90 16.67 11.56
CA GLY A 12 -31.51 17.04 10.21
C GLY A 12 -30.02 17.36 10.09
N VAL A 13 -29.48 18.14 11.04
CA VAL A 13 -28.06 18.50 11.09
C VAL A 13 -27.19 17.26 11.28
N VAL A 14 -27.50 16.42 12.27
CA VAL A 14 -26.75 15.18 12.53
C VAL A 14 -26.84 14.23 11.33
N GLY A 15 -28.02 14.09 10.72
CA GLY A 15 -28.20 13.27 9.53
C GLY A 15 -27.44 13.80 8.31
N GLY A 16 -27.36 15.12 8.14
CA GLY A 16 -26.56 15.77 7.10
C GLY A 16 -25.08 15.48 7.27
N TYR A 17 -24.54 15.64 8.49
CA TYR A 17 -23.14 15.32 8.78
C TYR A 17 -22.81 13.86 8.52
N LYS A 18 -23.65 12.92 8.97
CA LYS A 18 -23.44 11.48 8.71
C LYS A 18 -23.39 11.17 7.21
N LYS A 19 -24.29 11.75 6.42
CA LYS A 19 -24.27 11.55 4.96
C LYS A 19 -23.00 12.07 4.30
N ILE A 20 -22.47 13.20 4.77
CA ILE A 20 -21.20 13.76 4.29
C ILE A 20 -20.05 12.83 4.67
N GLU A 21 -19.99 12.39 5.93
CA GLU A 21 -18.98 11.44 6.41
C GLU A 21 -18.99 10.15 5.60
N ASP A 22 -20.16 9.52 5.45
CA ASP A 22 -20.33 8.28 4.69
C ASP A 22 -19.90 8.46 3.22
N GLY A 23 -20.31 9.57 2.60
CA GLY A 23 -19.97 9.91 1.22
C GLY A 23 -18.47 10.11 1.02
N VAL A 24 -17.82 10.84 1.93
CA VAL A 24 -16.38 11.09 1.90
C VAL A 24 -15.60 9.79 2.09
N VAL A 25 -15.92 9.00 3.13
CA VAL A 25 -15.23 7.73 3.42
C VAL A 25 -15.42 6.74 2.28
N SER A 26 -16.64 6.61 1.73
CA SER A 26 -16.89 5.72 0.58
C SER A 26 -16.15 6.19 -0.66
N GLY A 27 -16.12 7.51 -0.92
CA GLY A 27 -15.40 8.10 -2.04
C GLY A 27 -13.89 7.81 -1.97
N TYR A 28 -13.28 8.02 -0.81
CA TYR A 28 -11.85 7.72 -0.60
C TYR A 28 -11.52 6.25 -0.82
N LYS A 29 -12.31 5.33 -0.24
CA LYS A 29 -12.09 3.88 -0.42
C LYS A 29 -12.13 3.46 -1.88
N LYS A 30 -13.15 3.93 -2.63
CA LYS A 30 -13.28 3.61 -4.06
C LYS A 30 -12.11 4.15 -4.89
N MET A 31 -11.65 5.36 -4.56
CA MET A 31 -10.49 5.95 -5.23
C MET A 31 -9.22 5.15 -4.94
N GLU A 32 -8.98 4.79 -3.68
CA GLU A 32 -7.84 3.96 -3.28
C GLU A 32 -7.83 2.62 -4.01
N GLU A 33 -8.94 1.89 -3.98
CA GLU A 33 -9.10 0.61 -4.68
C GLU A 33 -8.81 0.75 -6.18
N SER A 34 -9.36 1.76 -6.84
CA SER A 34 -9.15 1.98 -8.27
C SER A 34 -7.71 2.34 -8.61
N VAL A 35 -7.03 3.12 -7.77
CA VAL A 35 -5.64 3.53 -8.00
C VAL A 35 -4.69 2.35 -7.79
N VAL A 36 -4.89 1.58 -6.72
CA VAL A 36 -4.06 0.41 -6.41
C VAL A 36 -4.22 -0.68 -7.47
N ASP A 37 -5.45 -0.97 -7.90
CA ASP A 37 -5.71 -1.93 -8.98
C ASP A 37 -5.13 -1.45 -10.32
N GLY A 38 -5.31 -0.17 -10.66
CA GLY A 38 -4.74 0.43 -11.86
C GLY A 38 -3.22 0.34 -11.89
N PHE A 39 -2.55 0.65 -10.78
CA PHE A 39 -1.11 0.51 -10.64
C PHE A 39 -0.66 -0.95 -10.75
N GLY A 40 -1.38 -1.87 -10.08
CA GLY A 40 -1.12 -3.30 -10.17
C GLY A 40 -1.09 -3.79 -11.61
N LYS A 41 -2.10 -3.43 -12.42
CA LYS A 41 -2.19 -3.80 -13.83
C LYS A 41 -1.04 -3.25 -14.68
N ILE A 42 -0.64 -1.99 -14.46
CA ILE A 42 0.49 -1.40 -15.20
C ILE A 42 1.80 -2.09 -14.81
N SER A 43 1.99 -2.36 -13.52
CA SER A 43 3.14 -3.11 -13.00
C SER A 43 3.21 -4.51 -13.62
N ASP A 44 2.08 -5.23 -13.66
CA ASP A 44 1.99 -6.56 -14.27
C ASP A 44 2.40 -6.54 -15.73
N ARG A 45 1.89 -5.57 -16.51
CA ARG A 45 2.24 -5.41 -17.92
C ARG A 45 3.70 -5.07 -18.14
N PHE A 46 4.30 -4.29 -17.23
CA PHE A 46 5.72 -3.97 -17.30
C PHE A 46 6.57 -5.20 -17.05
N VAL A 47 6.25 -5.97 -16.00
CA VAL A 47 6.96 -7.23 -15.69
C VAL A 47 6.82 -8.21 -16.85
N ASP A 48 5.59 -8.43 -17.33
CA ASP A 48 5.28 -9.32 -18.45
C ASP A 48 6.11 -9.00 -19.69
N ARG A 49 6.19 -7.71 -20.05
CA ARG A 49 6.84 -7.28 -21.29
C ARG A 49 8.37 -7.23 -21.20
N PHE A 50 8.92 -6.92 -20.03
CA PHE A 50 10.33 -6.54 -19.93
C PHE A 50 11.15 -7.41 -18.98
N LEU A 51 10.54 -8.08 -18.01
CA LEU A 51 11.27 -8.71 -16.91
C LEU A 51 11.03 -10.22 -16.76
N THR A 52 10.00 -10.77 -17.41
CA THR A 52 9.83 -12.22 -17.54
C THR A 52 10.98 -12.83 -18.32
N LYS A 53 11.35 -14.06 -17.97
CA LYS A 53 12.39 -14.86 -18.59
C LYS A 53 11.87 -16.28 -18.79
N ASP A 54 12.38 -16.95 -19.81
CA ASP A 54 12.20 -18.40 -19.99
C ASP A 54 10.73 -18.87 -19.98
N GLY A 55 9.80 -18.01 -20.41
CA GLY A 55 8.38 -18.30 -20.44
C GLY A 55 7.69 -18.35 -19.08
N GLU A 56 8.34 -17.85 -18.02
CA GLU A 56 7.75 -17.74 -16.68
C GLU A 56 6.53 -16.80 -16.66
N THR A 57 5.61 -17.05 -15.75
CA THR A 57 4.46 -16.18 -15.50
C THR A 57 4.87 -14.87 -14.81
N VAL A 58 4.01 -13.85 -14.87
CA VAL A 58 4.24 -12.57 -14.17
C VAL A 58 4.42 -12.76 -12.67
N GLU A 59 3.69 -13.69 -12.06
CA GLU A 59 3.77 -13.98 -10.63
C GLU A 59 5.12 -14.61 -10.26
N GLU A 60 5.58 -15.58 -11.06
CA GLU A 60 6.90 -16.19 -10.90
C GLU A 60 8.03 -15.17 -11.10
N ALA A 61 7.93 -14.33 -12.14
CA ALA A 61 8.90 -13.26 -12.38
C ALA A 61 8.98 -12.29 -11.19
N LYS A 62 7.85 -11.89 -10.60
CA LYS A 62 7.83 -11.04 -9.41
C LYS A 62 8.47 -11.71 -8.20
N ALA A 63 8.20 -12.98 -7.96
CA ALA A 63 8.80 -13.74 -6.86
C ALA A 63 10.33 -13.78 -7.03
N ARG A 64 10.82 -14.15 -8.22
CA ARG A 64 12.26 -14.14 -8.54
C ARG A 64 12.88 -12.76 -8.36
N LEU A 65 12.24 -11.69 -8.85
CA LEU A 65 12.75 -10.33 -8.71
C LEU A 65 12.85 -9.88 -7.24
N ALA A 66 11.90 -10.30 -6.39
CA ALA A 66 11.93 -10.02 -4.96
C ALA A 66 13.11 -10.73 -4.27
N GLU A 67 13.36 -12.00 -4.59
CA GLU A 67 14.52 -12.75 -4.09
C GLU A 67 15.83 -12.15 -4.57
N GLU A 68 15.94 -11.80 -5.86
CA GLU A 68 17.12 -11.14 -6.42
C GLU A 68 17.38 -9.79 -5.73
N GLN A 69 16.33 -9.04 -5.39
CA GLN A 69 16.45 -7.76 -4.70
C GLN A 69 16.93 -7.94 -3.26
N ALA A 70 16.36 -8.88 -2.50
CA ALA A 70 16.80 -9.19 -1.15
C ALA A 70 18.28 -9.62 -1.13
N ALA A 71 18.69 -10.47 -2.08
CA ALA A 71 20.08 -10.90 -2.20
C ALA A 71 21.02 -9.74 -2.59
N ARG A 72 20.57 -8.78 -3.42
CA ARG A 72 21.34 -7.57 -3.73
C ARG A 72 21.52 -6.69 -2.50
N GLU A 73 20.47 -6.52 -1.70
CA GLU A 73 20.50 -5.71 -0.48
C GLU A 73 21.44 -6.33 0.57
N GLU A 74 21.42 -7.65 0.76
CA GLU A 74 22.34 -8.35 1.64
C GLU A 74 23.81 -8.15 1.20
N LYS A 75 24.08 -8.31 -0.10
CA LYS A 75 25.41 -8.07 -0.66
C LYS A 75 25.86 -6.61 -0.49
N GLN A 76 24.96 -5.64 -0.66
CA GLN A 76 25.24 -4.22 -0.46
C GLN A 76 25.47 -3.87 1.02
N ALA A 77 24.71 -4.48 1.93
CA ALA A 77 24.91 -4.34 3.37
C ALA A 77 26.28 -4.91 3.81
N ALA A 78 26.66 -6.07 3.28
CA ALA A 78 27.98 -6.66 3.51
C ALA A 78 29.12 -5.80 2.92
N ALA A 79 28.91 -5.19 1.75
CA ALA A 79 29.91 -4.35 1.08
C ALA A 79 30.06 -2.94 1.70
N SER A 80 29.01 -2.41 2.36
CA SER A 80 29.00 -1.05 2.93
C SER A 80 29.53 -0.95 4.36
N GLY A 81 29.98 -2.06 4.96
CA GLY A 81 30.62 -2.06 6.30
C GLY A 81 29.68 -1.65 7.44
N HIS A 82 28.35 -1.64 7.23
CA HIS A 82 27.39 -1.47 8.32
C HIS A 82 27.22 -2.80 9.03
N GLY A 83 28.26 -3.19 9.78
CA GLY A 83 28.32 -4.45 10.52
C GLY A 83 27.08 -4.66 11.36
N THR A 84 26.52 -5.87 11.28
CA THR A 84 25.45 -6.29 12.18
C THR A 84 25.93 -6.12 13.62
N LYS A 85 25.02 -5.74 14.53
CA LYS A 85 25.32 -5.45 15.95
C LYS A 85 26.05 -6.59 16.69
N ALA A 86 26.14 -7.78 16.11
CA ALA A 86 26.75 -8.96 16.72
C ALA A 86 28.29 -8.87 16.85
N GLU A 87 29.01 -8.21 15.92
CA GLU A 87 30.49 -8.20 15.94
C GLU A 87 31.11 -7.17 16.90
N ARG A 88 30.37 -6.14 17.33
CA ARG A 88 30.94 -5.06 18.17
C ARG A 88 31.18 -5.43 19.63
N LYS A 89 30.76 -6.62 20.09
CA LYS A 89 30.92 -7.06 21.50
C LYS A 89 32.23 -7.78 21.81
N GLN A 90 33.02 -8.18 20.81
CA GLN A 90 34.29 -8.89 21.05
C GLN A 90 35.53 -7.97 21.03
N SER A 91 35.36 -6.67 20.82
CA SER A 91 36.47 -5.71 20.70
C SER A 91 36.54 -4.70 21.86
N ARG A 92 36.03 -5.03 23.05
CA ARG A 92 36.21 -4.23 24.27
C ARG A 92 36.63 -5.10 25.43
#